data_AF-A0A382Y497-F1
#
_entry.id   AF-A0A382Y497-F1
#
_cell.length_a   1.000
_cell.length_b   1.000
_cell.length_c   1.000
_cell.angle_alpha   90.00
_cell.angle_beta   90.00
_cell.angle_gamma   90.00
#
_symmetry.space_group_name_H-M   'P 1'
#
loop_
_entity.id
_entity.type
_entity.pdbx_description
1 polymer ?
#
loop_
_entity_poly.entity_id
_entity_poly.type
_entity_poly.pdbx_seq_one_letter_code
_entity_poly.pdbx_strand_id
1 'polypeptide(L)'
;QKEVLYSEIYRAAQWCSHVPSGSTVPASTFNGVIYGAESKIEVLQKIATNMHSKLAFINGNPRLISDFSNHSWTGGGYTNIPAVKKIINQSNALSMTYAGGTMENIFNVINVRWNNPDNYHKLETVEFKDTASITKYNEREHELETLGCADKQQAKWIGAWYFETNQTNTDTVSYMAGWDHYDISPGDLISIADEYRPASSDKGGRVVSVDGGTITLDRSASGNIAVMDTSGVVQYGSASGTTASVSGTIDPGAVWNIYVGDDEID
;
A
#
# COMPACT_ATOMS: atom_id res chain seq x y z
N GLN A 1 -4.17 -9.30 -22.64
CA GLN A 1 -4.61 -10.04 -21.43
C GLN A 1 -3.46 -10.78 -20.76
N LYS A 2 -2.89 -11.83 -21.38
CA LYS A 2 -1.69 -12.52 -20.85
C LYS A 2 -0.47 -11.59 -20.75
N GLU A 3 -0.33 -10.67 -21.69
CA GLU A 3 0.77 -9.68 -21.71
C GLU A 3 0.79 -8.78 -20.48
N VAL A 4 -0.39 -8.38 -19.96
CA VAL A 4 -0.48 -7.55 -18.76
C VAL A 4 0.04 -8.33 -17.55
N LEU A 5 -0.46 -9.56 -17.35
CA LEU A 5 0.04 -10.44 -16.30
C LEU A 5 1.56 -10.68 -16.43
N TYR A 6 2.06 -10.93 -17.64
CA TYR A 6 3.50 -11.11 -17.85
C TYR A 6 4.31 -9.86 -17.53
N SER A 7 3.78 -8.67 -17.85
CA SER A 7 4.43 -7.41 -17.49
C SER A 7 4.46 -7.19 -15.97
N GLU A 8 3.41 -7.57 -15.25
CA GLU A 8 3.34 -7.47 -13.79
C GLU A 8 4.30 -8.45 -13.12
N ILE A 9 4.32 -9.71 -13.58
CA ILE A 9 5.28 -10.72 -13.11
C ILE A 9 6.71 -10.24 -13.39
N TYR A 10 6.97 -9.67 -14.56
CA TYR A 10 8.29 -9.16 -14.92
C TYR A 10 8.73 -8.03 -13.98
N ARG A 11 7.86 -7.04 -13.70
CA ARG A 11 8.15 -5.98 -12.73
C ARG A 11 8.40 -6.53 -11.33
N ALA A 12 7.61 -7.51 -10.91
CA ALA A 12 7.81 -8.18 -9.63
C ALA A 12 9.14 -8.93 -9.57
N ALA A 13 9.53 -9.61 -10.64
CA ALA A 13 10.82 -10.27 -10.72
C ALA A 13 11.99 -9.27 -10.70
N GLN A 14 11.84 -8.11 -11.35
CA GLN A 14 12.85 -7.04 -11.28
C GLN A 14 13.06 -6.57 -9.84
N TRP A 15 11.98 -6.39 -9.07
CA TRP A 15 12.07 -6.06 -7.65
C TRP A 15 12.79 -7.14 -6.84
N CYS A 16 12.41 -8.40 -7.01
CA CYS A 16 13.07 -9.52 -6.32
C CYS A 16 14.58 -9.60 -6.65
N SER A 17 14.96 -9.29 -7.89
CA SER A 17 16.35 -9.33 -8.35
C SER A 17 17.22 -8.19 -7.84
N HIS A 18 16.61 -7.11 -7.31
CA HIS A 18 17.37 -5.97 -6.80
C HIS A 18 18.19 -6.38 -5.58
N VAL A 19 19.45 -5.97 -5.54
CA VAL A 19 20.34 -6.19 -4.38
C VAL A 19 20.40 -4.89 -3.58
N PRO A 20 19.85 -4.86 -2.35
CA PRO A 20 19.91 -3.67 -1.50
C PRO A 20 21.35 -3.24 -1.22
N SER A 21 21.59 -1.93 -1.10
CA SER A 21 22.91 -1.39 -0.81
C SER A 21 23.47 -1.95 0.51
N GLY A 22 24.65 -2.57 0.45
CA GLY A 22 25.27 -3.21 1.62
C GLY A 22 24.88 -4.68 1.84
N SER A 23 24.06 -5.26 0.96
CA SER A 23 23.78 -6.69 0.89
C SER A 23 24.48 -7.33 -0.32
N THR A 24 24.81 -8.63 -0.21
CA THR A 24 25.20 -9.49 -1.34
C THR A 24 24.07 -10.40 -1.81
N VAL A 25 22.95 -10.43 -1.06
CA VAL A 25 21.77 -11.24 -1.32
C VAL A 25 20.70 -10.37 -2.00
N PRO A 26 20.02 -10.87 -3.06
CA PRO A 26 18.86 -10.21 -3.65
C PRO A 26 17.73 -9.97 -2.64
N ALA A 27 16.85 -9.03 -2.92
CA ALA A 27 15.74 -8.65 -2.04
C ALA A 27 14.82 -9.84 -1.72
N SER A 28 14.55 -10.69 -2.71
CA SER A 28 13.83 -11.95 -2.48
C SER A 28 14.28 -13.03 -3.47
N THR A 29 14.50 -14.24 -2.96
CA THR A 29 14.75 -15.44 -3.75
C THR A 29 13.70 -16.51 -3.44
N PHE A 30 13.42 -17.38 -4.42
CA PHE A 30 12.50 -18.51 -4.24
C PHE A 30 13.24 -19.82 -4.49
N ASN A 31 13.49 -20.54 -3.41
CA ASN A 31 14.17 -21.84 -3.38
C ASN A 31 13.30 -22.83 -2.58
N GLY A 32 12.13 -23.16 -3.14
CA GLY A 32 11.14 -24.04 -2.51
C GLY A 32 10.79 -25.25 -3.36
N VAL A 33 10.47 -26.37 -2.70
CA VAL A 33 9.88 -27.53 -3.35
C VAL A 33 8.36 -27.44 -3.21
N ILE A 34 7.66 -27.54 -4.33
CA ILE A 34 6.20 -27.62 -4.38
C ILE A 34 5.84 -29.09 -4.49
N TYR A 35 5.17 -29.63 -3.48
CA TYR A 35 4.79 -31.04 -3.42
C TYR A 35 3.42 -31.21 -2.77
N GLY A 36 2.72 -32.29 -3.12
CA GLY A 36 1.44 -32.66 -2.54
C GLY A 36 0.22 -32.20 -3.37
N ALA A 37 -0.96 -32.45 -2.82
CA ALA A 37 -2.25 -32.18 -3.45
C ALA A 37 -2.82 -30.82 -3.01
N GLU A 38 -2.06 -29.75 -3.19
CA GLU A 38 -2.53 -28.38 -2.95
C GLU A 38 -3.28 -27.84 -4.17
N SER A 39 -4.23 -26.92 -3.96
CA SER A 39 -4.92 -26.31 -5.09
C SER A 39 -3.96 -25.40 -5.87
N LYS A 40 -4.15 -25.32 -7.18
CA LYS A 40 -3.30 -24.50 -8.06
C LYS A 40 -3.26 -23.04 -7.61
N ILE A 41 -4.38 -22.51 -7.12
CA ILE A 41 -4.48 -21.11 -6.71
C ILE A 41 -3.73 -20.83 -5.41
N GLU A 42 -3.78 -21.75 -4.44
CA GLU A 42 -3.02 -21.64 -3.19
C GLU A 42 -1.53 -21.66 -3.46
N VAL A 43 -1.06 -22.56 -4.32
CA VAL A 43 0.37 -22.62 -4.71
C VAL A 43 0.80 -21.31 -5.36
N LEU A 44 0.00 -20.78 -6.29
CA LEU A 44 0.31 -19.51 -6.95
C LEU A 44 0.29 -18.32 -5.97
N GLN A 45 -0.63 -18.32 -5.00
CA GLN A 45 -0.65 -17.30 -3.94
C GLN A 45 0.58 -17.39 -3.06
N LYS A 46 1.02 -18.59 -2.66
CA LYS A 46 2.26 -18.76 -1.88
C LYS A 46 3.50 -18.25 -2.62
N ILE A 47 3.58 -18.49 -3.94
CA ILE A 47 4.65 -17.93 -4.77
C ILE A 47 4.54 -16.40 -4.84
N ALA A 48 3.34 -15.85 -5.03
CA ALA A 48 3.13 -14.40 -5.07
C ALA A 48 3.51 -13.72 -3.75
N THR A 49 3.19 -14.34 -2.60
CA THR A 49 3.55 -13.81 -1.27
C THR A 49 5.06 -13.68 -1.09
N ASN A 50 5.87 -14.61 -1.64
CA ASN A 50 7.32 -14.50 -1.61
C ASN A 50 7.84 -13.26 -2.39
N MET A 51 7.09 -12.80 -3.39
CA MET A 51 7.34 -11.58 -4.14
C MET A 51 6.67 -10.35 -3.52
N HIS A 52 6.19 -10.40 -2.27
CA HIS A 52 5.38 -9.35 -1.65
C HIS A 52 4.21 -8.89 -2.54
N SER A 53 3.59 -9.85 -3.22
CA SER A 53 2.54 -9.61 -4.21
C SER A 53 1.32 -10.48 -3.90
N LYS A 54 0.16 -10.08 -4.39
CA LYS A 54 -1.09 -10.84 -4.28
C LYS A 54 -1.65 -11.13 -5.66
N LEU A 55 -1.98 -12.40 -5.90
CA LEU A 55 -2.70 -12.80 -7.10
C LEU A 55 -4.20 -12.53 -6.89
N ALA A 56 -4.79 -11.72 -7.77
CA ALA A 56 -6.21 -11.42 -7.78
C ALA A 56 -6.82 -11.66 -9.17
N PHE A 57 -8.12 -11.97 -9.21
CA PHE A 57 -8.87 -12.03 -10.46
C PHE A 57 -9.70 -10.76 -10.60
N ILE A 58 -9.35 -9.94 -11.59
CA ILE A 58 -10.06 -8.69 -11.91
C ILE A 58 -10.70 -8.85 -13.29
N ASN A 59 -12.01 -8.67 -13.37
CA ASN A 59 -12.78 -8.82 -14.62
C ASN A 59 -12.50 -10.16 -15.34
N GLY A 60 -12.42 -11.25 -14.57
CA GLY A 60 -12.14 -12.60 -15.08
C GLY A 60 -10.70 -12.86 -15.51
N ASN A 61 -9.78 -11.91 -15.35
CA ASN A 61 -8.38 -12.05 -15.70
C ASN A 61 -7.48 -12.14 -14.45
N PRO A 62 -6.51 -13.06 -14.40
CA PRO A 62 -5.50 -13.07 -13.35
C PRO A 62 -4.60 -11.84 -13.46
N ARG A 63 -4.38 -11.16 -12.33
CA ARG A 63 -3.52 -9.99 -12.17
C ARG A 63 -2.62 -10.22 -10.96
N LEU A 64 -1.34 -9.88 -11.09
CA LEU A 64 -0.42 -9.87 -9.96
C LEU A 64 -0.33 -8.44 -9.47
N ILE A 65 -0.89 -8.19 -8.29
CA ILE A 65 -0.86 -6.88 -7.66
C ILE A 65 0.32 -6.87 -6.70
N SER A 66 1.16 -5.86 -6.81
CA SER A 66 2.22 -5.60 -5.85
C SER A 66 2.23 -4.12 -5.50
N ASP A 67 2.58 -3.79 -4.27
CA ASP A 67 2.61 -2.41 -3.76
C ASP A 67 3.61 -1.53 -4.51
N PHE A 68 4.48 -2.18 -5.27
CA PHE A 68 5.59 -1.60 -5.97
C PHE A 68 5.28 -1.55 -7.50
N SER A 69 4.21 -2.17 -8.00
CA SER A 69 3.84 -2.16 -9.43
C SER A 69 3.58 -0.77 -10.04
N ASN A 70 3.34 0.25 -9.21
CA ASN A 70 3.14 1.65 -9.60
C ASN A 70 4.42 2.51 -9.64
N HIS A 71 5.58 1.96 -9.27
CA HIS A 71 6.85 2.66 -9.44
C HIS A 71 7.42 2.40 -10.85
N SER A 72 8.09 3.40 -11.43
CA SER A 72 9.02 3.18 -12.53
C SER A 72 10.43 3.09 -11.95
N TRP A 73 11.14 1.98 -12.20
CA TRP A 73 12.56 1.88 -11.85
C TRP A 73 13.35 2.94 -12.62
N THR A 74 13.71 4.03 -11.93
CA THR A 74 14.51 5.11 -12.52
C THR A 74 15.77 5.27 -11.70
N GLY A 75 16.90 4.79 -12.23
CA GLY A 75 18.22 5.17 -11.74
C GLY A 75 18.59 4.76 -10.31
N GLY A 76 18.27 3.52 -9.89
CA GLY A 76 18.88 2.94 -8.68
C GLY A 76 18.06 3.01 -7.39
N GLY A 77 16.75 3.27 -7.48
CA GLY A 77 15.85 3.18 -6.33
C GLY A 77 14.36 3.23 -6.70
N TYR A 78 13.52 2.86 -5.74
CA TYR A 78 12.06 3.06 -5.76
C TYR A 78 11.74 4.33 -4.97
N THR A 79 11.94 5.50 -5.58
CA THR A 79 11.81 6.79 -4.88
C THR A 79 10.51 7.52 -5.22
N ASN A 80 9.47 6.82 -5.66
CA ASN A 80 8.22 7.45 -6.05
C ASN A 80 7.05 6.82 -5.27
N ILE A 81 6.43 7.66 -4.45
CA ILE A 81 5.15 7.44 -3.79
C ILE A 81 4.12 7.12 -4.88
N PRO A 82 3.25 6.10 -4.72
CA PRO A 82 2.19 5.87 -5.68
C PRO A 82 1.31 7.11 -5.77
N ALA A 83 1.04 7.57 -6.99
CA ALA A 83 0.12 8.68 -7.19
C ALA A 83 -1.26 8.29 -6.63
N VAL A 84 -1.90 9.22 -5.90
CA VAL A 84 -3.25 9.00 -5.40
C VAL A 84 -4.17 8.81 -6.61
N LYS A 85 -4.84 7.66 -6.67
CA LYS A 85 -5.77 7.31 -7.73
C LYS A 85 -7.12 8.01 -7.53
N LYS A 86 -7.58 8.07 -6.28
CA LYS A 86 -8.89 8.64 -5.93
C LYS A 86 -8.86 9.43 -4.64
N ILE A 87 -9.56 10.55 -4.65
CA ILE A 87 -9.84 11.36 -3.46
C ILE A 87 -11.24 11.02 -2.98
N ILE A 88 -11.38 10.78 -1.68
CA ILE A 88 -12.60 10.30 -1.05
C ILE A 88 -12.90 11.17 0.17
N ASN A 89 -14.15 11.58 0.28
CA ASN A 89 -14.70 12.23 1.46
C ASN A 89 -16.21 11.93 1.57
N GLN A 90 -16.89 12.51 2.55
CA GLN A 90 -18.34 12.29 2.78
C GLN A 90 -19.22 12.73 1.61
N SER A 91 -18.66 13.49 0.68
CA SER A 91 -19.39 13.98 -0.47
C SER A 91 -19.49 12.93 -1.58
N ASN A 92 -18.51 12.04 -1.75
CA ASN A 92 -18.54 10.98 -2.77
C ASN A 92 -18.60 9.55 -2.20
N ALA A 93 -18.41 9.37 -0.89
CA ALA A 93 -18.57 8.10 -0.21
C ALA A 93 -19.62 8.17 0.89
N LEU A 94 -20.39 7.09 1.01
CA LEU A 94 -21.43 6.85 1.99
C LEU A 94 -20.94 5.84 3.04
N SER A 95 -21.35 6.05 4.30
CA SER A 95 -21.19 5.06 5.39
C SER A 95 -19.75 4.59 5.62
N MET A 96 -18.81 5.54 5.78
CA MET A 96 -17.45 5.23 6.21
C MET A 96 -17.48 4.62 7.61
N THR A 97 -17.03 3.37 7.70
CA THR A 97 -16.93 2.61 8.94
C THR A 97 -15.48 2.22 9.16
N TYR A 98 -14.96 2.56 10.34
CA TYR A 98 -13.59 2.30 10.72
C TYR A 98 -13.52 1.10 11.64
N ALA A 99 -12.58 0.21 11.39
CA ALA A 99 -12.20 -0.85 12.29
C ALA A 99 -10.70 -0.78 12.52
N GLY A 100 -10.32 -0.50 13.77
CA GLY A 100 -8.93 -0.47 14.20
C GLY A 100 -8.47 -1.83 14.73
N GLY A 101 -7.16 -2.06 14.66
CA GLY A 101 -6.52 -3.23 15.22
C GLY A 101 -6.72 -3.31 16.73
N THR A 102 -7.09 -4.49 17.23
CA THR A 102 -7.12 -4.76 18.66
C THR A 102 -5.71 -4.95 19.19
N MET A 103 -5.50 -4.70 20.49
CA MET A 103 -4.23 -4.96 21.18
C MET A 103 -3.70 -6.37 20.90
N GLU A 104 -4.58 -7.37 20.70
CA GLU A 104 -4.21 -8.76 20.35
C GLU A 104 -3.44 -8.91 19.03
N ASN A 105 -3.57 -7.95 18.10
CA ASN A 105 -2.90 -7.97 16.80
C ASN A 105 -1.53 -7.24 16.83
N ILE A 106 -1.08 -6.79 18.00
CA ILE A 106 0.24 -6.16 18.17
C ILE A 106 1.26 -7.25 18.51
N PHE A 107 2.13 -7.55 17.54
CA PHE A 107 3.27 -8.46 17.69
C PHE A 107 4.57 -7.66 17.62
N ASN A 108 5.58 -8.04 18.40
CA ASN A 108 6.88 -7.36 18.42
C ASN A 108 8.09 -8.29 18.37
N VAL A 109 7.83 -9.60 18.48
CA VAL A 109 8.80 -10.66 18.21
C VAL A 109 8.26 -11.51 17.07
N ILE A 110 8.91 -11.48 15.91
CA ILE A 110 8.50 -12.26 14.74
C ILE A 110 9.52 -13.39 14.52
N ASN A 111 9.04 -14.62 14.67
CA ASN A 111 9.80 -15.84 14.47
C ASN A 111 9.56 -16.36 13.05
N VAL A 112 10.52 -16.14 12.14
CA VAL A 112 10.40 -16.54 10.74
C VAL A 112 11.10 -17.88 10.52
N ARG A 113 10.34 -18.87 10.05
CA ARG A 113 10.88 -20.17 9.63
C ARG A 113 11.47 -20.04 8.22
N TRP A 114 12.71 -20.48 8.09
CA TRP A 114 13.46 -20.51 6.83
C TRP A 114 14.20 -21.83 6.68
N ASN A 115 14.55 -22.16 5.44
CA ASN A 115 15.16 -23.42 5.08
C ASN A 115 16.68 -23.25 4.94
N ASN A 116 17.48 -23.79 5.86
CA ASN A 116 18.92 -23.55 5.91
C ASN A 116 19.72 -24.46 4.93
N PRO A 117 20.30 -23.92 3.84
CA PRO A 117 21.10 -24.71 2.89
C PRO A 117 22.38 -25.29 3.50
N ASP A 118 22.99 -24.60 4.47
CA ASP A 118 24.20 -25.07 5.16
C ASP A 118 23.92 -26.26 6.09
N ASN A 119 22.65 -26.48 6.46
CA ASN A 119 22.21 -27.55 7.36
C ASN A 119 21.25 -28.52 6.66
N TYR A 120 21.60 -28.98 5.46
CA TYR A 120 20.83 -29.98 4.69
C TYR A 120 19.37 -29.61 4.48
N HIS A 121 19.10 -28.32 4.29
CA HIS A 121 17.76 -27.79 4.11
C HIS A 121 16.79 -28.07 5.29
N LYS A 122 17.32 -28.08 6.52
CA LYS A 122 16.48 -28.15 7.72
C LYS A 122 15.79 -26.81 7.98
N LEU A 123 14.56 -26.90 8.49
CA LEU A 123 13.81 -25.72 8.93
C LEU A 123 14.41 -25.17 10.23
N GLU A 124 14.90 -23.95 10.15
CA GLU A 124 15.41 -23.17 11.29
C GLU A 124 14.58 -21.89 11.43
N THR A 125 14.60 -21.31 12.63
CA THR A 125 13.87 -20.08 12.93
C THR A 125 14.87 -18.94 13.08
N VAL A 126 14.60 -17.83 12.42
CA VAL A 126 15.28 -16.55 12.69
C VAL A 126 14.30 -15.60 13.34
N GLU A 127 14.78 -14.91 14.36
CA GLU A 127 13.97 -14.00 15.14
C GLU A 127 14.25 -12.55 14.73
N PHE A 128 13.18 -11.78 14.56
CA PHE A 128 13.20 -10.32 14.48
C PHE A 128 12.54 -9.75 15.75
N LYS A 129 13.21 -8.80 16.40
CA LYS A 129 12.74 -8.16 17.64
C LYS A 129 12.83 -6.65 17.55
N ASP A 130 11.76 -5.96 17.91
CA ASP A 130 11.78 -4.51 18.13
C ASP A 130 11.82 -4.19 19.64
N THR A 131 12.97 -3.70 20.13
CA THR A 131 13.17 -3.41 21.55
C THR A 131 12.31 -2.27 22.07
N ALA A 132 11.96 -1.30 21.21
CA ALA A 132 11.11 -0.18 21.57
C ALA A 132 9.67 -0.64 21.88
N SER A 133 9.09 -1.45 20.99
CA SER A 133 7.75 -2.00 21.17
C SER A 133 7.68 -3.05 22.27
N ILE A 134 8.74 -3.84 22.48
CA ILE A 134 8.83 -4.78 23.62
C ILE A 134 8.76 -4.04 24.95
N THR A 135 9.48 -2.92 25.07
CA THR A 135 9.46 -2.11 26.30
C THR A 135 8.07 -1.56 26.62
N LYS A 136 7.26 -1.27 25.59
CA LYS A 136 5.93 -0.69 25.73
C LYS A 136 4.83 -1.75 25.95
N TYR A 137 4.92 -2.89 25.27
CA TYR A 137 3.83 -3.87 25.20
C TYR A 137 4.16 -5.25 25.79
N ASN A 138 5.34 -5.41 26.42
CA ASN A 138 5.93 -6.70 26.79
C ASN A 138 6.17 -7.61 25.56
N GLU A 139 6.83 -8.76 25.73
CA GLU A 139 7.10 -9.67 24.62
C GLU A 139 5.82 -10.32 24.09
N ARG A 140 5.63 -10.26 22.77
CA ARG A 140 4.46 -10.78 22.06
C ARG A 140 4.92 -11.41 20.75
N GLU A 141 4.95 -12.73 20.77
CA GLU A 141 5.51 -13.55 19.71
C GLU A 141 4.49 -13.89 18.63
N HIS A 142 4.96 -13.91 17.38
CA HIS A 142 4.22 -14.42 16.24
C HIS A 142 5.14 -15.31 15.39
N GLU A 143 4.67 -16.50 15.06
CA GLU A 143 5.39 -17.42 14.16
C GLU A 143 4.94 -17.23 12.72
N LEU A 144 5.89 -17.03 11.82
CA LEU A 144 5.67 -16.82 10.39
C LEU A 144 6.39 -17.91 9.59
N GLU A 145 5.65 -18.63 8.76
CA GLU A 145 6.21 -19.62 7.85
C GLU A 145 6.21 -19.08 6.43
N THR A 146 7.38 -19.10 5.78
CA THR A 146 7.56 -18.58 4.43
C THR A 146 7.94 -19.72 3.48
N LEU A 147 7.25 -19.81 2.35
CA LEU A 147 7.57 -20.82 1.34
C LEU A 147 8.82 -20.39 0.55
N GLY A 148 9.80 -21.29 0.47
CA GLY A 148 10.95 -21.14 -0.42
C GLY A 148 11.98 -20.11 0.02
N CYS A 149 11.96 -19.66 1.28
CA CYS A 149 13.00 -18.82 1.83
C CYS A 149 14.22 -19.67 2.22
N ALA A 150 15.33 -19.50 1.50
CA ALA A 150 16.59 -20.22 1.75
C ALA A 150 17.70 -19.33 2.33
N ASP A 151 17.50 -18.01 2.33
CA ASP A 151 18.49 -17.05 2.81
C ASP A 151 18.09 -16.52 4.19
N LYS A 152 19.00 -16.64 5.17
CA LYS A 152 18.76 -16.11 6.53
C LYS A 152 18.47 -14.61 6.54
N GLN A 153 19.12 -13.86 5.65
CA GLN A 153 18.94 -12.41 5.56
C GLN A 153 17.55 -12.05 5.01
N GLN A 154 17.08 -12.78 4.00
CA GLN A 154 15.72 -12.63 3.46
C GLN A 154 14.67 -12.91 4.54
N ALA A 155 14.85 -13.98 5.32
CA ALA A 155 13.96 -14.31 6.43
C ALA A 155 13.87 -13.19 7.48
N LYS A 156 15.00 -12.53 7.80
CA LYS A 156 15.00 -11.34 8.67
C LYS A 156 14.23 -10.18 8.07
N TRP A 157 14.39 -9.90 6.77
CA TRP A 157 13.66 -8.81 6.10
C TRP A 157 12.16 -9.08 6.06
N ILE A 158 11.75 -10.33 5.82
CA ILE A 158 10.33 -10.70 5.87
C ILE A 158 9.76 -10.47 7.29
N GLY A 159 10.51 -10.85 8.33
CA GLY A 159 10.11 -10.60 9.71
C GLY A 159 9.97 -9.11 10.02
N ALA A 160 10.92 -8.28 9.57
CA ALA A 160 10.86 -6.82 9.70
C ALA A 160 9.67 -6.23 8.93
N TRP A 161 9.47 -6.62 7.68
CA TRP A 161 8.34 -6.15 6.86
C TRP A 161 7.00 -6.53 7.48
N TYR A 162 6.86 -7.74 8.00
CA TYR A 162 5.64 -8.18 8.67
C TYR A 162 5.38 -7.36 9.94
N PHE A 163 6.41 -7.07 10.72
CA PHE A 163 6.30 -6.20 11.89
C PHE A 163 5.85 -4.79 11.51
N GLU A 164 6.56 -4.12 10.59
CA GLU A 164 6.23 -2.75 10.14
C GLU A 164 4.81 -2.68 9.55
N THR A 165 4.42 -3.67 8.74
CA THR A 165 3.08 -3.73 8.15
C THR A 165 2.00 -3.77 9.24
N ASN A 166 2.18 -4.58 10.29
CA ASN A 166 1.20 -4.66 11.38
C ASN A 166 1.19 -3.41 12.25
N GLN A 167 2.34 -2.73 12.39
CA GLN A 167 2.46 -1.53 13.19
C GLN A 167 1.89 -0.29 12.50
N THR A 168 2.06 -0.18 11.18
CA THR A 168 1.56 0.95 10.37
C THR A 168 0.12 0.73 9.91
N ASN A 169 -0.26 -0.47 9.48
CA ASN A 169 -1.59 -0.74 8.91
C ASN A 169 -2.57 -1.26 9.98
N THR A 170 -2.78 -0.49 11.05
CA THR A 170 -3.71 -0.87 12.12
C THR A 170 -5.17 -0.62 11.75
N ASP A 171 -5.42 0.38 10.90
CA ASP A 171 -6.76 0.88 10.65
C ASP A 171 -7.27 0.39 9.30
N THR A 172 -8.52 -0.08 9.28
CA THR A 172 -9.23 -0.44 8.06
C THR A 172 -10.48 0.41 7.94
N VAL A 173 -10.78 0.81 6.71
CA VAL A 173 -11.94 1.64 6.38
C VAL A 173 -12.80 0.93 5.34
N SER A 174 -14.08 0.78 5.66
CA SER A 174 -15.10 0.27 4.76
C SER A 174 -16.04 1.40 4.39
N TYR A 175 -16.26 1.63 3.09
CA TYR A 175 -17.18 2.65 2.61
C TYR A 175 -17.96 2.15 1.39
N MET A 176 -19.09 2.77 1.12
CA MET A 176 -19.87 2.55 -0.10
C MET A 176 -19.71 3.76 -1.01
N ALA A 177 -19.51 3.57 -2.30
CA ALA A 177 -19.39 4.65 -3.26
C ALA A 177 -20.22 4.39 -4.52
N GLY A 178 -20.42 5.44 -5.32
CA GLY A 178 -21.16 5.39 -6.56
C GLY A 178 -20.34 4.84 -7.72
N TRP A 179 -20.88 5.02 -8.93
CA TRP A 179 -20.23 4.66 -10.19
C TRP A 179 -18.95 5.46 -10.47
N ASP A 180 -18.77 6.58 -9.78
CA ASP A 180 -17.56 7.38 -9.86
C ASP A 180 -16.32 6.65 -9.34
N HIS A 181 -16.47 5.59 -8.53
CA HIS A 181 -15.36 4.76 -8.03
C HIS A 181 -15.10 3.49 -8.86
N TYR A 182 -15.77 3.33 -10.01
CA TYR A 182 -15.65 2.14 -10.86
C TYR A 182 -14.21 1.89 -11.38
N ASP A 183 -13.40 2.95 -11.47
CA ASP A 183 -12.04 2.90 -11.98
C ASP A 183 -10.98 2.46 -10.96
N ILE A 184 -11.37 2.26 -9.70
CA ILE A 184 -10.48 1.80 -8.62
C ILE A 184 -10.26 0.30 -8.73
N SER A 185 -9.00 -0.11 -8.79
CA SER A 185 -8.58 -1.50 -8.74
C SER A 185 -7.85 -1.80 -7.41
N PRO A 186 -7.85 -3.06 -6.93
CA PRO A 186 -7.06 -3.42 -5.76
C PRO A 186 -5.57 -3.14 -6.01
N GLY A 187 -4.92 -2.48 -5.03
CA GLY A 187 -3.54 -1.98 -5.15
C GLY A 187 -3.43 -0.48 -5.46
N ASP A 188 -4.54 0.18 -5.82
CA ASP A 188 -4.55 1.63 -6.02
C ASP A 188 -4.52 2.38 -4.67
N LEU A 189 -3.74 3.46 -4.62
CA LEU A 189 -3.70 4.36 -3.46
C LEU A 189 -4.91 5.30 -3.50
N ILE A 190 -5.62 5.40 -2.38
CA ILE A 190 -6.74 6.35 -2.19
C ILE A 190 -6.43 7.30 -1.04
N SER A 191 -6.85 8.56 -1.19
CA SER A 191 -6.79 9.56 -0.12
C SER A 191 -8.18 9.73 0.47
N ILE A 192 -8.31 9.55 1.77
CA ILE A 192 -9.58 9.70 2.49
C ILE A 192 -9.49 10.91 3.42
N ALA A 193 -10.49 11.79 3.36
CA ALA A 193 -10.72 12.83 4.35
C ALA A 193 -12.13 12.68 4.89
N ASP A 194 -12.25 12.30 6.15
CA ASP A 194 -13.54 12.14 6.82
C ASP A 194 -13.73 13.22 7.90
N GLU A 195 -14.86 13.93 7.85
CA GLU A 195 -15.16 14.95 8.84
C GLU A 195 -15.35 14.36 10.25
N TYR A 196 -15.77 13.09 10.34
CA TYR A 196 -16.03 12.41 11.61
C TYR A 196 -14.78 11.83 12.29
N ARG A 197 -13.64 11.79 11.61
CA ARG A 197 -12.36 11.42 12.22
C ARG A 197 -11.68 12.72 12.70
N PRO A 198 -11.41 12.90 14.01
CA PRO A 198 -10.97 14.18 14.58
C PRO A 198 -9.69 14.77 13.97
N ALA A 199 -8.84 13.93 13.37
CA ALA A 199 -7.63 14.36 12.67
C ALA A 199 -7.90 14.95 11.27
N SER A 200 -9.08 14.69 10.67
CA SER A 200 -9.43 15.04 9.29
C SER A 200 -10.65 15.93 9.12
N SER A 201 -11.19 16.51 10.20
CA SER A 201 -12.41 17.35 10.19
C SER A 201 -12.37 18.52 9.19
N ASP A 202 -11.19 19.10 8.96
CA ASP A 202 -11.02 20.26 8.07
C ASP A 202 -10.19 19.95 6.82
N LYS A 203 -9.99 18.66 6.50
CA LYS A 203 -9.04 18.22 5.48
C LYS A 203 -9.68 17.91 4.12
N GLY A 204 -10.96 18.20 3.88
CA GLY A 204 -11.57 17.98 2.56
C GLY A 204 -12.92 18.65 2.35
N GLY A 205 -13.35 18.72 1.09
CA GLY A 205 -14.59 19.40 0.69
C GLY A 205 -14.93 19.26 -0.79
N ARG A 206 -15.66 20.24 -1.33
CA ARG A 206 -16.02 20.35 -2.75
C ARG A 206 -15.63 21.69 -3.37
N VAL A 207 -15.35 21.66 -4.67
CA VAL A 207 -15.13 22.86 -5.48
C VAL A 207 -16.48 23.51 -5.78
N VAL A 208 -16.64 24.78 -5.43
CA VAL A 208 -17.87 25.57 -5.64
C VAL A 208 -17.91 26.17 -7.04
N SER A 209 -16.80 26.77 -7.47
CA SER A 209 -16.69 27.41 -8.78
C SER A 209 -15.26 27.33 -9.30
N VAL A 210 -15.12 27.41 -10.61
CA VAL A 210 -13.83 27.37 -11.30
C VAL A 210 -13.74 28.61 -12.19
N ASP A 211 -12.69 29.41 -11.98
CA ASP A 211 -12.38 30.59 -12.80
C ASP A 211 -10.95 30.46 -13.35
N GLY A 212 -10.85 29.87 -14.54
CA GLY A 212 -9.57 29.54 -15.15
C GLY A 212 -8.75 28.57 -14.30
N GLY A 213 -7.57 28.99 -13.85
CA GLY A 213 -6.68 28.19 -13.00
C GLY A 213 -6.92 28.34 -11.49
N THR A 214 -7.88 29.17 -11.10
CA THR A 214 -8.24 29.39 -9.69
C THR A 214 -9.58 28.72 -9.41
N ILE A 215 -9.61 27.89 -8.38
CA ILE A 215 -10.83 27.23 -7.89
C ILE A 215 -11.27 27.85 -6.57
N THR A 216 -12.58 27.99 -6.39
CA THR A 216 -13.19 28.40 -5.13
C THR A 216 -13.65 27.16 -4.38
N LEU A 217 -13.21 27.03 -3.13
CA LEU A 217 -13.53 25.90 -2.25
C LEU A 217 -14.77 26.20 -1.40
N ASP A 218 -15.47 25.15 -0.98
CA ASP A 218 -16.61 25.22 -0.06
C ASP A 218 -16.24 25.69 1.35
N ARG A 219 -15.00 25.42 1.77
CA ARG A 219 -14.45 25.79 3.07
C ARG A 219 -13.02 26.31 2.93
N SER A 220 -12.56 27.04 3.95
CA SER A 220 -11.19 27.56 3.94
C SER A 220 -10.17 26.44 4.11
N ALA A 221 -9.16 26.40 3.25
CA ALA A 221 -8.03 25.50 3.34
C ALA A 221 -6.71 26.28 3.30
N SER A 222 -5.65 25.67 3.83
CA SER A 222 -4.30 26.18 3.76
C SER A 222 -3.32 25.06 3.44
N GLY A 223 -2.32 25.37 2.60
CA GLY A 223 -1.27 24.42 2.22
C GLY A 223 -1.55 23.72 0.91
N ASN A 224 -0.99 22.51 0.75
CA ASN A 224 -1.13 21.73 -0.47
C ASN A 224 -2.49 21.03 -0.50
N ILE A 225 -3.11 20.99 -1.68
CA ILE A 225 -4.37 20.30 -1.90
C ILE A 225 -4.26 19.35 -3.09
N ALA A 226 -5.08 18.31 -3.06
CA ALA A 226 -5.33 17.40 -4.15
C ALA A 226 -6.77 17.57 -4.60
N VAL A 227 -7.02 17.60 -5.91
CA VAL A 227 -8.35 17.77 -6.52
C VAL A 227 -8.51 16.79 -7.68
N MET A 228 -9.70 16.20 -7.82
CA MET A 228 -10.02 15.36 -8.98
C MET A 228 -10.28 16.23 -10.22
N ASP A 229 -9.59 15.94 -11.33
CA ASP A 229 -9.91 16.53 -12.63
C ASP A 229 -11.07 15.81 -13.35
N THR A 230 -11.56 16.40 -14.43
CA THR A 230 -12.62 15.84 -15.29
C THR A 230 -12.24 14.49 -15.93
N SER A 231 -10.94 14.20 -16.05
CA SER A 231 -10.41 12.95 -16.62
C SER A 231 -10.24 11.84 -15.56
N GLY A 232 -10.54 12.12 -14.29
CA GLY A 232 -10.37 11.17 -13.20
C GLY A 232 -8.93 11.05 -12.68
N VAL A 233 -8.07 12.02 -12.98
CA VAL A 233 -6.70 12.11 -12.46
C VAL A 233 -6.64 13.13 -11.33
N VAL A 234 -5.85 12.82 -10.30
CA VAL A 234 -5.62 13.74 -9.19
C VAL A 234 -4.61 14.81 -9.61
N GLN A 235 -5.03 16.07 -9.49
CA GLN A 235 -4.18 17.24 -9.68
C GLN A 235 -3.81 17.84 -8.33
N TYR A 236 -2.57 18.31 -8.22
CA TYR A 236 -2.05 18.92 -7.01
C TYR A 236 -1.96 20.44 -7.17
N GLY A 237 -2.19 21.16 -6.09
CA GLY A 237 -2.10 22.62 -6.06
C GLY A 237 -1.96 23.16 -4.65
N SER A 238 -2.14 24.47 -4.50
CA SER A 238 -2.04 25.14 -3.20
C SER A 238 -3.28 25.98 -2.93
N ALA A 239 -3.75 25.91 -1.67
CA ALA A 239 -4.90 26.65 -1.18
C ALA A 239 -4.49 27.71 -0.15
N SER A 240 -5.19 28.84 -0.20
CA SER A 240 -5.11 29.90 0.81
C SER A 240 -6.50 30.51 1.00
N GLY A 241 -7.07 30.32 2.19
CA GLY A 241 -8.44 30.71 2.46
C GLY A 241 -9.41 29.88 1.62
N THR A 242 -10.37 30.51 0.94
CA THR A 242 -11.38 29.82 0.12
C THR A 242 -10.97 29.68 -1.34
N THR A 243 -9.75 30.06 -1.71
CA THR A 243 -9.26 29.98 -3.10
C THR A 243 -8.06 29.06 -3.18
N ALA A 244 -7.98 28.29 -4.26
CA ALA A 244 -6.82 27.46 -4.56
C ALA A 244 -6.40 27.57 -6.02
N SER A 245 -5.09 27.40 -6.26
CA SER A 245 -4.50 27.37 -7.60
C SER A 245 -4.13 25.93 -7.95
N VAL A 246 -4.75 25.38 -8.99
CA VAL A 246 -4.56 23.99 -9.44
C VAL A 246 -4.42 23.98 -10.95
N SER A 247 -3.49 23.16 -11.47
CA SER A 247 -3.37 22.94 -12.90
C SER A 247 -4.36 21.88 -13.39
N GLY A 248 -4.90 22.05 -14.59
CA GLY A 248 -5.79 21.09 -15.23
C GLY A 248 -7.22 21.62 -15.40
N THR A 249 -8.09 20.75 -15.92
CA THR A 249 -9.50 21.07 -16.12
C THR A 249 -10.30 20.46 -14.97
N ILE A 250 -10.74 21.30 -14.06
CA ILE A 250 -11.50 20.91 -12.87
C ILE A 250 -12.97 21.23 -13.10
N ASP A 251 -13.86 20.30 -12.73
CA ASP A 251 -15.30 20.54 -12.77
C ASP A 251 -15.80 21.20 -11.48
N PRO A 252 -16.76 22.12 -11.55
CA PRO A 252 -17.54 22.53 -10.39
C PRO A 252 -18.18 21.29 -9.74
N GLY A 253 -18.02 21.16 -8.42
CA GLY A 253 -18.45 20.00 -7.66
C GLY A 253 -17.37 18.91 -7.50
N ALA A 254 -16.19 19.05 -8.10
CA ALA A 254 -15.07 18.14 -7.86
C ALA A 254 -14.72 18.04 -6.37
N VAL A 255 -14.24 16.86 -5.96
CA VAL A 255 -13.83 16.58 -4.60
C VAL A 255 -12.37 16.98 -4.40
N TRP A 256 -12.08 17.63 -3.28
CA TRP A 256 -10.73 18.01 -2.90
C TRP A 256 -10.41 17.60 -1.46
N ASN A 257 -9.15 17.23 -1.22
CA ASN A 257 -8.60 16.99 0.10
C ASN A 257 -7.30 17.79 0.29
N ILE A 258 -6.99 18.20 1.52
CA ILE A 258 -5.67 18.69 1.89
C ILE A 258 -4.70 17.52 1.78
N TYR A 259 -3.58 17.78 1.13
CA TYR A 259 -2.51 16.82 0.94
C TYR A 259 -1.29 17.35 1.67
N VAL A 260 -0.67 16.59 2.56
CA VAL A 260 0.48 17.09 3.34
C VAL A 260 1.79 16.89 2.58
N GLY A 261 1.82 16.08 1.53
CA GLY A 261 3.05 15.82 0.77
C GLY A 261 4.10 15.01 1.52
N ASP A 262 3.80 14.58 2.76
CA ASP A 262 4.60 13.62 3.51
C ASP A 262 3.89 12.27 3.54
N ASP A 263 4.72 11.24 3.47
CA ASP A 263 4.45 9.82 3.25
C ASP A 263 3.81 9.09 4.44
N GLU A 264 3.17 9.81 5.35
CA GLU A 264 2.41 9.19 6.42
C GLU A 264 0.97 9.02 5.97
N ILE A 265 0.64 7.75 5.71
CA ILE A 265 -0.72 7.24 5.60
C ILE A 265 -1.44 7.66 6.89
N ASP A 266 -2.28 8.69 6.82
CA ASP A 266 -3.23 9.06 7.87
C ASP A 266 -4.46 8.13 7.81
#